data_AF-A0A662RRN0-F1
#
_entry.id   AF-A0A662RRN0-F1
#
_cell.length_a   1.000
_cell.length_b   1.000
_cell.length_c   1.000
_cell.angle_alpha   90.00
_cell.angle_beta   90.00
_cell.angle_gamma   90.00
#
_symmetry.space_group_name_H-M   'P 1'
#
loop_
_entity.id
_entity.type
_entity.pdbx_description
1 polymer ?
#
loop_
_entity_poly.entity_id
_entity_poly.type
_entity_poly.pdbx_seq_one_letter_code
_entity_poly.pdbx_strand_id
1 'polypeptide(L)' 'METFEKEKWMQLPRDVLIDHGVLEEINRVCKHLGVGKEAIIVTGVHHTRKIAGEKVLEILREAGYEVN' A
#
# COMPACT_ATOMS: atom_id res chain seq x y z
N MET A 1 20.50 34.89 22.43
CA MET A 1 19.21 34.27 22.79
C MET A 1 18.89 33.28 21.70
N GLU A 2 18.97 31.98 21.99
CA GLU A 2 18.53 30.96 21.04
C GLU A 2 17.01 30.99 20.95
N THR A 3 16.49 31.15 19.73
CA THR A 3 15.06 31.09 19.44
C THR A 3 14.56 29.67 19.66
N PHE A 4 13.75 29.48 20.70
CA PHE A 4 13.07 28.23 20.98
C PHE A 4 12.06 27.95 19.87
N GLU A 5 12.34 27.03 18.96
CA GLU A 5 11.37 26.61 17.94
C GLU A 5 10.27 25.76 18.59
N LYS A 6 9.06 26.34 18.66
CA LYS A 6 7.85 25.70 19.18
C LYS A 6 7.17 24.75 18.19
N GLU A 7 7.70 24.63 16.98
CA GLU A 7 7.05 23.84 15.94
C GLU A 7 7.35 22.35 16.09
N LYS A 8 6.29 21.55 16.03
CA LYS A 8 6.37 20.09 15.96
C LYS A 8 5.74 19.68 14.64
N TRP A 9 6.58 19.32 13.68
CA TRP A 9 6.15 18.86 12.37
C TRP A 9 6.14 17.33 12.30
N MET A 10 5.08 16.77 11.70
CA MET A 10 4.99 15.35 11.39
C MET A 10 4.40 15.15 10.00
N GLN A 11 4.91 14.14 9.30
CA GLN A 11 4.29 13.62 8.09
C GLN A 11 3.66 12.26 8.43
N LEU A 12 2.33 12.19 8.35
CA LEU A 12 1.59 10.96 8.56
C LEU A 12 1.33 10.25 7.22
N PRO A 13 1.20 8.91 7.21
CA PRO A 13 0.72 8.21 6.04
C PRO A 13 -0.68 8.71 5.63
N ARG A 14 -0.95 8.71 4.32
CA ARG A 14 -2.26 9.08 3.79
C ARG A 14 -3.35 8.10 4.22
N ASP A 15 -3.02 6.80 4.18
CA ASP A 15 -3.90 5.70 4.55
C ASP A 15 -3.16 4.69 5.43
N VAL A 16 -3.80 4.21 6.49
CA VAL A 16 -3.31 3.12 7.34
C VAL A 16 -4.43 2.09 7.48
N LEU A 17 -4.19 0.88 6.99
CA LEU A 17 -5.16 -0.23 7.05
C LEU A 17 -4.69 -1.28 8.05
N ILE A 18 -5.52 -1.60 9.04
CA ILE A 18 -5.20 -2.52 10.14
C ILE A 18 -6.41 -3.41 10.42
N ASP A 19 -6.25 -4.71 10.19
CA ASP A 19 -7.13 -5.79 10.65
C ASP A 19 -6.55 -7.15 10.21
N HIS A 20 -7.23 -8.23 10.57
CA HIS A 20 -7.06 -9.55 9.98
C HIS A 20 -7.56 -9.53 8.52
N GLY A 21 -6.79 -10.14 7.61
CA GLY A 21 -7.21 -10.29 6.22
C GLY A 21 -7.18 -9.02 5.36
N VAL A 22 -6.57 -7.93 5.82
CA VAL A 22 -6.52 -6.63 5.11
C VAL A 22 -6.00 -6.66 3.67
N LEU A 23 -5.30 -7.72 3.25
CA LEU A 23 -4.87 -7.88 1.86
C LEU A 23 -6.06 -7.88 0.89
N GLU A 24 -7.24 -8.37 1.30
CA GLU A 24 -8.46 -8.37 0.48
C GLU A 24 -8.94 -6.95 0.14
N GLU A 25 -8.61 -5.97 0.98
CA GLU A 25 -9.03 -4.59 0.82
C GLU A 25 -8.08 -3.77 -0.08
N ILE A 26 -7.01 -4.37 -0.62
CA ILE A 26 -5.98 -3.63 -1.38
C ILE A 26 -6.57 -2.91 -2.60
N ASN A 27 -7.54 -3.53 -3.28
CA ASN A 27 -8.25 -2.92 -4.41
C ASN A 27 -8.98 -1.63 -3.99
N ARG A 28 -9.59 -1.63 -2.80
CA ARG A 28 -10.29 -0.45 -2.27
C ARG A 28 -9.31 0.69 -2.02
N VAL A 29 -8.13 0.40 -1.49
CA VAL A 29 -7.06 1.40 -1.29
C VAL A 29 -6.57 1.94 -2.63
N CYS A 30 -6.26 1.08 -3.61
CA CYS A 30 -5.82 1.53 -4.93
C CYS A 30 -6.86 2.42 -5.63
N LYS A 31 -8.15 2.10 -5.51
CA LYS A 31 -9.25 2.96 -5.98
C LYS A 31 -9.30 4.29 -5.23
N HIS A 32 -9.16 4.27 -3.91
CA HIS A 32 -9.20 5.47 -3.07
C HIS A 32 -8.03 6.43 -3.37
N LEU A 33 -6.83 5.90 -3.60
CA LEU A 33 -5.65 6.70 -3.93
C LEU A 33 -5.80 7.46 -5.26
N GLY A 34 -6.70 7.01 -6.14
CA GLY A 34 -6.95 7.62 -7.44
C GLY A 34 -5.82 7.40 -8.44
N VAL A 35 -5.02 6.35 -8.25
CA VAL A 35 -3.95 5.97 -9.16
C VAL A 35 -4.50 5.19 -10.36
N GLY A 36 -3.77 5.19 -11.47
CA GLY A 36 -4.14 4.47 -12.69
C GLY A 36 -4.21 2.95 -12.50
N LYS A 37 -4.37 2.22 -13.62
CA LYS A 37 -4.48 0.75 -13.61
C LYS A 37 -3.15 0.01 -13.69
N GLU A 38 -2.03 0.71 -13.65
CA GLU A 38 -0.70 0.10 -13.62
C GLU A 38 -0.19 -0.02 -12.18
N ALA A 39 0.36 -1.18 -11.83
CA ALA A 39 0.94 -1.43 -10.51
C ALA A 39 2.21 -2.28 -10.58
N ILE A 40 3.08 -2.12 -9.57
CA ILE A 40 4.27 -2.96 -9.37
C ILE A 40 4.22 -3.51 -7.95
N ILE A 41 4.44 -4.81 -7.80
CA ILE A 41 4.48 -5.46 -6.49
C ILE A 41 5.94 -5.68 -6.07
N VAL A 42 6.37 -4.93 -5.07
CA VAL A 42 7.72 -5.05 -4.49
C VAL A 42 7.64 -5.83 -3.18
N THR A 43 8.30 -6.99 -3.12
CA THR A 43 8.29 -7.88 -1.95
C THR A 43 9.64 -8.54 -1.73
N GLY A 44 9.85 -9.10 -0.52
CA GLY A 44 10.98 -10.00 -0.27
C GLY A 44 10.87 -11.27 -1.13
N VAL A 45 12.00 -11.72 -1.68
CA VAL A 45 12.06 -12.67 -2.81
C VAL A 45 11.41 -14.04 -2.53
N HIS A 46 11.38 -14.48 -1.27
CA HIS A 46 10.94 -15.82 -0.91
C HIS A 46 9.52 -15.82 -0.31
N HIS A 47 9.42 -15.71 1.02
CA HIS A 47 8.18 -16.01 1.74
C HIS A 47 7.12 -14.93 1.55
N THR A 48 7.51 -13.65 1.60
CA THR A 48 6.58 -12.53 1.41
C THR A 48 5.96 -12.53 0.02
N ARG A 49 6.77 -12.77 -1.02
CA ARG A 49 6.26 -12.90 -2.39
C ARG A 49 5.25 -14.04 -2.50
N LYS A 50 5.61 -15.24 -2.03
CA LYS A 50 4.74 -16.43 -2.13
C LYS A 50 3.43 -16.27 -1.36
N ILE A 51 3.45 -15.68 -0.17
CA ILE A 51 2.26 -15.62 0.71
C ILE A 51 1.40 -14.39 0.43
N ALA A 52 2.01 -13.20 0.42
CA ALA A 52 1.27 -11.94 0.30
C ALA A 52 1.34 -11.37 -1.12
N GLY A 53 2.49 -11.46 -1.78
CA GLY A 53 2.68 -10.92 -3.12
C GLY A 53 1.79 -11.59 -4.17
N GLU A 54 1.75 -12.93 -4.19
CA GLU A 54 0.89 -13.70 -5.10
C GLU A 54 -0.60 -13.42 -4.86
N LYS A 55 -1.02 -13.29 -3.60
CA LYS A 55 -2.40 -12.94 -3.25
C LYS A 55 -2.78 -11.54 -3.73
N VAL A 56 -1.93 -10.54 -3.50
CA VAL A 56 -2.17 -9.17 -3.97
C VAL A 56 -2.17 -9.10 -5.49
N LEU A 57 -1.29 -9.86 -6.16
CA LEU A 57 -1.25 -9.97 -7.62
C LEU A 57 -2.58 -10.46 -8.18
N GLU A 58 -3.16 -11.50 -7.58
CA GLU A 58 -4.48 -12.03 -7.96
C GLU A 58 -5.58 -10.99 -7.79
N ILE A 59 -5.70 -10.40 -6.60
CA ILE A 59 -6.72 -9.38 -6.29
C ILE A 59 -6.65 -8.18 -7.25
N LEU A 60 -5.44 -7.70 -7.55
CA LEU A 60 -5.25 -6.57 -8.45
C LEU A 60 -5.59 -6.93 -9.90
N ARG A 61 -5.21 -8.12 -10.38
CA ARG A 61 -5.58 -8.58 -11.73
C ARG A 61 -7.09 -8.75 -11.89
N GLU A 62 -7.76 -9.34 -10.91
CA GLU A 62 -9.24 -9.45 -10.89
C GLU A 62 -9.91 -8.08 -10.88
N ALA A 63 -9.29 -7.08 -10.26
CA ALA A 63 -9.73 -5.69 -10.26
C ALA A 63 -9.35 -4.90 -11.54
N GLY A 64 -8.77 -5.57 -12.54
CA GLY A 64 -8.41 -4.99 -13.83
C GLY A 64 -7.17 -4.11 -13.81
N TYR A 65 -6.22 -4.37 -12.90
CA TYR A 65 -4.91 -3.73 -12.92
C TYR A 65 -3.91 -4.54 -13.77
N GLU A 66 -3.09 -3.82 -14.53
CA GLU A 66 -1.89 -4.34 -15.18
C GLU A 66 -0.75 -4.33 -14.17
N VAL A 67 -0.33 -5.52 -13.74
CA VAL A 67 0.67 -5.69 -12.69
C VAL A 67 1.95 -6.31 -13.26
N ASN A 68 3.07 -5.59 -13.10
CA ASN A 68 4.41 -5.99 -13.54
C ASN A 68 5.30 -6.47 -12.39
#